data_AF-X1JFI0-F1
#
_entry.id   AF-X1JFI0-F1
#
_cell.length_a   1.000
_cell.length_b   1.000
_cell.length_c   1.000
_cell.angle_alpha   90.00
_cell.angle_beta   90.00
_cell.angle_gamma   90.00
#
_symmetry.space_group_name_H-M   'P 1'
#
loop_
_entity.id
_entity.type
_entity.pdbx_description
1 polymer ?
#
loop_
_entity_poly.entity_id
_entity_poly.type
_entity_poly.pdbx_seq_one_letter_code
_entity_poly.pdbx_strand_id
1 'polypeptide(L)'
;MEISLPESKEKHRIGITRVHIEEDAGKLVHEGDIASSSYSLVDYNRCGIPLAEIVTEPDFRSPEEARIFLVKLRSIVQHLGVCDGNMEEGSMRCDANVSLRDAKTGA
;
A
#
# COMPACT_ATOMS: atom_id res chain seq x y z
N MET A 1 5.20 -8.14 11.19
CA MET A 1 3.97 -7.81 11.92
C MET A 1 3.14 -9.06 12.09
N GLU A 2 2.67 -9.37 13.29
CA GLU A 2 1.74 -10.51 13.50
C GLU A 2 0.32 -10.14 13.04
N ILE A 3 -0.37 -11.04 12.34
CA ILE A 3 -1.79 -10.97 11.99
C ILE A 3 -2.49 -12.26 12.41
N SER A 4 -3.80 -12.21 12.61
CA SER A 4 -4.63 -13.36 12.95
C SER A 4 -5.90 -13.32 12.12
N LEU A 5 -6.25 -14.46 11.51
CA LEU A 5 -7.51 -14.59 10.77
C LEU A 5 -8.69 -14.76 11.77
N PRO A 6 -9.91 -14.31 11.44
CA PRO A 6 -11.05 -14.44 12.35
C PRO A 6 -11.41 -15.90 12.65
N GLU A 7 -11.23 -16.79 11.67
CA GLU A 7 -11.63 -18.20 11.74
C GLU A 7 -10.52 -19.12 12.28
N SER A 8 -9.27 -18.64 12.37
CA SER A 8 -8.11 -19.38 12.86
C SER A 8 -7.44 -18.65 14.01
N LYS A 9 -7.17 -19.37 15.12
CA LYS A 9 -6.37 -18.82 16.22
C LYS A 9 -4.87 -18.73 15.89
N GLU A 10 -4.47 -19.17 14.70
CA GLU A 10 -3.08 -19.15 14.28
C GLU A 10 -2.61 -17.71 14.00
N LYS A 11 -1.42 -17.38 14.51
CA LYS A 11 -0.78 -16.09 14.29
C LYS A 11 0.22 -16.23 13.16
N HIS A 12 0.03 -15.43 12.12
CA HIS A 12 0.91 -15.40 10.96
C HIS A 12 1.77 -14.14 11.04
N ARG A 13 3.09 -14.27 10.84
CA ARG A 13 4.00 -13.13 10.86
C ARG A 13 4.33 -12.72 9.43
N ILE A 14 3.98 -11.49 9.07
CA ILE A 14 4.35 -10.86 7.80
C ILE A 14 5.66 -10.09 7.99
N GLY A 15 6.71 -10.43 7.25
CA GLY A 15 7.98 -9.71 7.25
C GLY A 15 7.84 -8.29 6.67
N ILE A 16 8.67 -7.37 7.16
CA ILE A 16 8.88 -6.06 6.53
C ILE A 16 10.32 -6.09 6.04
N THR A 17 10.50 -6.04 4.73
CA THR A 17 11.82 -6.05 4.08
C THR A 17 12.53 -4.71 4.30
N ARG A 18 11.81 -3.60 4.11
CA ARG A 18 12.36 -2.24 4.27
C ARG A 18 11.28 -1.21 4.58
N VAL A 19 11.71 -0.13 5.21
CA VAL A 19 10.97 1.12 5.33
C VAL A 19 11.94 2.24 4.98
N HIS A 20 11.59 3.11 4.05
CA HIS A 20 12.44 4.23 3.66
C HIS A 20 11.61 5.48 3.35
N ILE A 21 12.27 6.63 3.42
CA ILE A 21 11.66 7.93 3.11
C ILE A 21 11.82 8.19 1.62
N GLU A 22 10.75 8.71 1.02
CA GLU A 22 10.75 9.22 -0.35
C GLU A 22 9.99 10.56 -0.40
N GLU A 23 10.00 11.21 -1.56
CA GLU A 23 9.24 12.44 -1.81
C GLU A 23 8.05 12.17 -2.73
N ASP A 24 6.93 12.82 -2.47
CA ASP A 24 5.75 12.70 -3.31
C ASP A 24 5.90 13.50 -4.61
N ALA A 25 5.36 12.93 -5.69
CA ALA A 25 5.35 13.56 -7.01
C ALA A 25 4.13 14.48 -7.19
N GLY A 26 4.23 15.40 -8.15
CA GLY A 26 3.13 16.31 -8.52
C GLY A 26 1.93 15.58 -9.10
N LYS A 27 0.82 16.29 -9.25
CA LYS A 27 -0.39 15.77 -9.86
C LYS A 27 -0.46 16.21 -11.32
N LEU A 28 -0.75 15.27 -12.22
CA LEU A 28 -1.09 15.56 -13.61
C LEU A 28 -2.61 15.54 -13.77
N VAL A 29 -3.15 16.56 -14.44
CA VAL A 29 -4.56 16.65 -14.81
C VAL A 29 -4.63 16.77 -16.33
N HIS A 30 -5.17 15.75 -16.97
CA HIS A 30 -5.39 15.72 -18.42
C HIS A 30 -6.71 16.43 -18.73
N GLU A 31 -6.72 17.35 -19.69
CA GLU A 31 -7.95 18.01 -20.12
C GLU A 31 -8.81 17.01 -20.93
N GLY A 32 -10.05 16.77 -20.50
CA GLY A 32 -10.93 15.78 -21.11
C GLY A 32 -10.64 14.35 -20.65
N ASP A 33 -10.55 13.41 -21.60
CA ASP A 33 -10.22 12.02 -21.31
C ASP A 33 -8.71 11.77 -21.44
N ILE A 34 -8.14 10.97 -20.54
CA ILE A 34 -6.70 10.68 -20.50
C ILE A 34 -6.15 10.11 -21.81
N ALA A 35 -6.95 9.36 -22.57
CA ALA A 35 -6.54 8.74 -23.82
C ALA A 35 -6.61 9.68 -25.04
N SER A 36 -7.33 10.80 -24.93
CA SER A 36 -7.56 11.73 -26.05
C SER A 36 -7.05 13.15 -25.80
N SER A 37 -6.51 13.40 -24.61
CA SER A 37 -6.02 14.71 -24.22
C SER A 37 -4.79 15.12 -25.04
N SER A 38 -4.77 16.37 -25.50
CA SER A 38 -3.66 16.92 -26.29
C SER A 38 -2.55 17.55 -25.42
N TYR A 39 -2.84 17.80 -24.14
CA TYR A 39 -1.89 18.36 -23.18
C TYR A 39 -2.21 17.93 -21.74
N SER A 40 -1.37 18.29 -20.78
CA SER A 40 -1.60 18.01 -19.37
C SER A 40 -1.24 19.22 -18.54
N LEU A 41 -2.09 19.52 -17.56
CA LEU A 41 -1.82 20.52 -16.53
C LEU A 41 -1.04 19.86 -15.40
N VAL A 42 -0.02 20.55 -14.91
CA VAL A 42 0.83 20.07 -13.82
C VAL A 42 0.55 20.89 -12.56
N ASP A 43 0.18 20.21 -11.48
CA ASP A 43 -0.03 20.79 -10.16
C ASP A 43 1.06 20.29 -9.20
N TYR A 44 1.88 21.23 -8.71
CA TYR A 44 3.01 20.98 -7.81
C TYR A 44 2.65 21.09 -6.32
N ASN A 45 1.40 21.33 -5.94
CA ASN A 45 0.99 21.55 -4.54
C ASN A 45 1.39 20.40 -3.59
N ARG A 46 1.53 19.18 -4.10
CA ARG A 46 1.94 18.00 -3.32
C ARG A 46 3.40 17.56 -3.54
N CYS A 47 4.15 18.23 -4.41
CA CYS A 47 5.55 17.88 -4.65
C CYS A 47 6.38 18.06 -3.39
N GLY A 48 7.24 17.08 -3.09
CA GLY A 48 8.13 17.16 -1.94
C GLY A 48 7.47 16.86 -0.60
N ILE A 49 6.18 16.47 -0.58
CA ILE A 49 5.55 15.95 0.63
C ILE A 49 6.31 14.68 1.06
N PRO A 50 6.72 14.54 2.33
CA PRO A 50 7.44 13.36 2.79
C PRO A 50 6.53 12.13 2.76
N LEU A 51 7.03 11.04 2.22
CA LEU A 51 6.38 9.73 2.22
C LEU A 51 7.27 8.69 2.90
N ALA A 52 6.64 7.60 3.35
CA ALA A 52 7.34 6.42 3.81
C ALA A 52 6.86 5.20 3.01
N GLU A 53 7.75 4.60 2.22
CA GLU A 53 7.47 3.36 1.51
C GLU A 53 7.79 2.17 2.42
N ILE A 54 6.78 1.37 2.73
CA ILE A 54 6.88 0.15 3.53
C ILE A 54 6.74 -1.05 2.59
N VAL A 55 7.80 -1.84 2.46
CA VAL A 55 7.80 -3.05 1.62
C VAL A 55 7.76 -4.28 2.50
N THR A 56 6.78 -5.15 2.25
CA THR A 56 6.63 -6.43 2.94
C THR A 56 7.41 -7.54 2.24
N GLU A 57 7.76 -8.57 2.99
CA GLU A 57 8.11 -9.87 2.39
C GLU A 57 6.87 -10.48 1.68
N PRO A 58 7.04 -11.39 0.70
CA PRO A 58 5.95 -12.07 0.00
C PRO A 58 5.31 -13.19 0.85
N ASP A 59 4.93 -12.86 2.08
CA ASP A 59 4.44 -13.80 3.09
C ASP A 59 2.94 -14.04 3.01
N PHE A 60 2.18 -13.15 2.37
CA PHE A 60 0.73 -13.29 2.24
C PHE A 60 0.35 -14.57 1.47
N ARG A 61 -0.67 -15.26 1.97
CA ARG A 61 -1.25 -16.48 1.37
C ARG A 61 -2.72 -16.34 1.01
N SER A 62 -3.37 -15.24 1.41
CA SER A 62 -4.73 -14.93 0.99
C SER A 62 -4.97 -13.40 0.88
N PRO A 63 -5.97 -12.97 0.10
CA PRO A 63 -6.39 -11.57 0.09
C PRO A 63 -6.86 -11.06 1.45
N GLU A 64 -7.42 -11.95 2.28
CA GLU A 64 -7.90 -11.58 3.61
C GLU A 64 -6.75 -11.25 4.58
N GLU A 65 -5.64 -12.00 4.53
CA GLU A 65 -4.43 -11.68 5.29
C GLU A 65 -3.89 -10.28 4.92
N ALA A 66 -3.86 -9.96 3.62
CA ALA A 66 -3.42 -8.65 3.15
C ALA A 66 -4.32 -7.52 3.67
N ARG A 67 -5.65 -7.70 3.63
CA ARG A 67 -6.61 -6.74 4.19
C ARG A 67 -6.39 -6.51 5.68
N ILE A 68 -6.25 -7.59 6.46
CA ILE A 68 -6.03 -7.50 7.92
C ILE A 68 -4.71 -6.80 8.23
N PHE A 69 -3.65 -7.12 7.48
CA PHE A 69 -2.37 -6.44 7.61
C PHE A 69 -2.49 -4.94 7.36
N LEU A 70 -3.14 -4.52 6.27
CA LEU A 70 -3.31 -3.11 5.93
C LEU A 70 -4.14 -2.36 6.98
N VAL A 71 -5.23 -2.96 7.48
CA VAL A 71 -6.03 -2.38 8.57
C VAL A 71 -5.19 -2.22 9.85
N LYS A 72 -4.35 -3.21 10.17
CA LYS A 72 -3.47 -3.16 11.33
C LYS A 72 -2.37 -2.10 11.16
N LEU A 73 -1.75 -2.02 9.98
CA LEU A 73 -0.76 -1.02 9.64
C LEU A 73 -1.35 0.39 9.76
N ARG A 74 -2.54 0.61 9.19
CA ARG A 74 -3.30 1.86 9.32
C ARG A 74 -3.52 2.23 10.79
N SER A 75 -3.97 1.28 11.61
CA SER A 75 -4.18 1.51 13.05
C SER A 75 -2.89 1.92 13.76
N ILE A 76 -1.75 1.30 13.43
CA ILE A 76 -0.44 1.64 14.01
C ILE A 76 -0.05 3.07 13.65
N VAL A 77 -0.07 3.44 12.36
CA VAL A 77 0.38 4.77 11.93
C VAL A 77 -0.52 5.89 12.45
N GLN A 78 -1.83 5.64 12.55
CA GLN A 78 -2.79 6.55 13.19
C GLN A 78 -2.50 6.71 14.68
N HIS A 79 -2.23 5.61 15.38
CA HIS A 79 -1.94 5.66 16.82
C HIS A 79 -0.61 6.36 17.13
N LEU A 80 0.37 6.26 16.22
CA LEU A 80 1.63 7.00 16.32
C LEU A 80 1.48 8.48 15.96
N GLY A 81 0.36 8.90 15.34
CA GLY A 81 0.14 10.29 14.92
C GLY A 81 1.02 10.75 13.76
N VAL A 82 1.58 9.81 12.98
CA VAL A 82 2.51 10.10 11.86
C VAL A 82 1.82 10.14 10.50
N CYS A 83 0.61 9.58 10.39
CA CYS A 83 -0.20 9.56 9.17
C CYS A 83 -1.67 9.38 9.56
N ASP A 84 -2.60 10.09 8.90
CA ASP A 84 -4.04 9.92 9.13
C ASP A 84 -4.59 8.60 8.55
N GLY A 85 -3.84 7.92 7.68
CA GLY A 85 -4.18 6.62 7.11
C GLY A 85 -5.42 6.62 6.21
N ASN A 86 -5.84 7.77 5.67
CA ASN A 86 -7.00 7.89 4.79
C ASN A 86 -6.70 7.49 3.33
N MET A 87 -7.22 6.34 2.91
CA MET A 87 -7.06 5.88 1.54
C MET A 87 -7.89 6.67 0.53
N GLU A 88 -9.03 7.25 0.93
CA GLU A 88 -9.91 8.02 0.04
C GLU A 88 -9.29 9.37 -0.34
N GLU A 89 -8.54 9.98 0.59
CA GLU A 89 -7.81 11.22 0.38
C GLU A 89 -6.39 11.00 -0.15
N GLY A 90 -5.96 9.74 -0.28
CA GLY A 90 -4.67 9.36 -0.88
C GLY A 90 -3.45 9.43 0.03
N SER A 91 -3.64 9.63 1.34
CA SER A 91 -2.53 9.67 2.32
C SER A 91 -1.97 8.30 2.66
N MET A 92 -2.72 7.22 2.37
CA MET A 92 -2.24 5.84 2.39
C MET A 92 -2.54 5.16 1.05
N ARG A 93 -1.50 4.63 0.41
CA ARG A 93 -1.55 3.92 -0.87
C ARG A 93 -0.98 2.53 -0.70
N CYS A 94 -1.42 1.60 -1.54
CA CYS A 94 -0.91 0.23 -1.53
C CYS A 94 -0.97 -0.36 -2.94
N ASP A 95 0.19 -0.80 -3.42
CA ASP A 95 0.29 -1.65 -4.60
C ASP A 95 0.54 -3.10 -4.15
N ALA A 96 -0.09 -4.05 -4.85
CA ALA A 96 -0.01 -5.47 -4.50
C ALA A 96 0.76 -6.25 -5.58
N ASN A 97 1.75 -7.02 -5.14
CA ASN A 97 2.46 -7.97 -6.00
C ASN A 97 1.88 -9.37 -5.76
N VAL A 98 1.36 -10.01 -6.80
CA VAL A 98 0.75 -11.35 -6.72
C VAL A 98 1.37 -12.28 -7.75
N SER A 99 1.79 -13.46 -7.29
CA SER A 99 2.20 -14.57 -8.13
C SER A 99 1.41 -15.81 -7.74
N LEU A 100 0.96 -16.56 -8.74
CA LEU A 100 0.34 -17.87 -8.54
C LEU A 100 1.41 -18.94 -8.75
N ARG A 101 1.31 -20.04 -8.00
CA ARG A 101 2.13 -21.25 -8.18
C ARG A 101 1.24 -22.46 -7.99
N ASP A 102 1.53 -23.54 -8.71
CA ASP A 102 0.83 -24.80 -8.48
C ASP A 102 1.20 -25.35 -7.09
N ALA A 103 0.19 -25.69 -6.28
CA ALA A 103 0.40 -26.16 -4.91
C ALA A 103 1.09 -27.53 -4.82
N LYS A 104 1.03 -28.33 -5.89
CA LYS A 104 1.64 -29.66 -5.99
C LYS A 104 3.04 -29.61 -6.59
N THR A 105 3.26 -28.79 -7.62
CA THR A 105 4.54 -28.79 -8.37
C THR A 105 5.46 -27.64 -7.98
N GLY A 106 4.95 -26.59 -7.32
CA GLY A 106 5.72 -25.43 -6.88
C GLY A 106 6.29 -24.55 -8.00
N ALA A 107 5.97 -24.88 -9.26
CA ALA A 107 6.28 -24.13 -10.46
C ALA A 107 5.12 -23.21 -10.87
#